data_AF-A0AAV0UE05-F1
#
_entry.id   AF-A0AAV0UE05-F1
#
_cell.length_a   1.000
_cell.length_b   1.000
_cell.length_c   1.000
_cell.angle_alpha   90.00
_cell.angle_beta   90.00
_cell.angle_gamma   90.00
#
_symmetry.space_group_name_H-M   'P 1'
#
loop_
_entity.id
_entity.type
_entity.pdbx_description
1 polymer ?
#
loop_
_entity_poly.entity_id
_entity_poly.type
_entity_poly.pdbx_seq_one_letter_code
_entity_poly.pdbx_strand_id
1 'polypeptide(L)'
;MATAYCASATREVVKTIAEKCHVLAKMLDASRVKLTSAQEIAQTSVFAQTPLLDELNHVFERLQSSAVDPQMVGGEPDKTLFDFVDAETVQSLQQEALEQAKEVEELLAAHQHAIARITAIYRFFRTFDETHGRDMDALIGEQRDVARIPSDDEAEAVEKLYDAAVSFFVDMEQCDRFLLQHFTTINDVYPHYEVIFAEAQLLFDELRSLRDFYRQFLASYQSVNAELLRRKQYESRVSQLIEDTTTKLAALAQHEDAMRNLFREEHARFLPSTLCPQIQNAPSTYVILRTDDKTTASEKAQ
;
A
#
# COMPACT_ATOMS: atom_id res chain seq x y z
N MET A 1 63.84 34.62 -8.75
CA MET A 1 62.46 35.16 -8.53
C MET A 1 61.39 34.25 -9.10
N ALA A 2 61.51 33.77 -10.36
CA ALA A 2 60.54 32.84 -10.96
C ALA A 2 60.34 31.54 -10.16
N THR A 3 61.41 30.85 -9.76
CA THR A 3 61.33 29.57 -9.02
C THR A 3 60.62 29.69 -7.68
N ALA A 4 60.85 30.78 -6.94
CA ALA A 4 60.19 31.03 -5.66
C ALA A 4 58.68 31.31 -5.85
N TYR A 5 58.32 31.99 -6.94
CA TYR A 5 56.92 32.19 -7.32
C TYR A 5 56.26 30.86 -7.69
N CYS A 6 56.88 30.05 -8.56
CA CYS A 6 56.35 28.74 -8.95
C CYS A 6 56.15 27.83 -7.73
N ALA A 7 57.14 27.72 -6.84
CA ALA A 7 57.02 26.94 -5.61
C ALA A 7 55.87 27.43 -4.71
N SER A 8 55.70 28.74 -4.56
CA SER A 8 54.60 29.31 -3.77
C SER A 8 53.25 29.04 -4.42
N ALA A 9 53.13 29.20 -5.74
CA ALA A 9 51.89 29.00 -6.48
C ALA A 9 51.48 27.52 -6.49
N THR A 10 52.44 26.61 -6.72
CA THR A 10 52.21 25.16 -6.63
C THR A 10 51.69 24.78 -5.24
N ARG A 11 52.26 25.33 -4.16
CA ARG A 11 51.79 25.06 -2.79
C ARG A 11 50.33 25.45 -2.57
N GLU A 12 49.91 26.61 -3.06
CA GLU A 12 48.51 27.07 -2.95
C GLU A 12 47.55 26.21 -3.79
N VAL A 13 47.95 25.81 -5.00
CA VAL A 13 47.16 24.91 -5.86
C VAL A 13 46.98 23.55 -5.19
N VAL A 14 48.06 22.96 -4.67
CA VAL A 14 47.98 21.66 -3.98
C VAL A 14 47.15 21.73 -2.71
N LYS A 15 47.30 22.80 -1.92
CA LYS A 15 46.44 23.03 -0.76
C LYS A 15 44.96 23.06 -1.17
N THR A 16 44.63 23.76 -2.25
CA THR A 16 43.26 23.83 -2.79
C THR A 16 42.75 22.45 -3.23
N ILE A 17 43.58 21.66 -3.93
CA ILE A 17 43.24 20.29 -4.33
C ILE A 17 42.97 19.41 -3.11
N ALA A 18 43.84 19.47 -2.09
CA ALA A 18 43.70 18.70 -0.86
C ALA A 18 42.42 19.06 -0.08
N GLU A 19 42.12 20.35 0.06
CA GLU A 19 40.88 20.84 0.69
C GLU A 19 39.64 20.35 -0.07
N LYS A 20 39.65 20.41 -1.41
CA LYS A 20 38.56 19.89 -2.25
C LYS A 20 38.39 18.37 -2.12
N CYS A 21 39.49 17.60 -2.14
CA CYS A 21 39.46 16.16 -1.90
C CYS A 21 38.80 15.83 -0.55
N HIS A 22 39.19 16.54 0.51
CA HIS A 22 38.63 16.33 1.84
C HIS A 22 37.13 16.64 1.91
N VAL A 23 36.69 17.76 1.33
CA VAL A 23 35.26 18.13 1.28
C VAL A 23 34.47 17.11 0.47
N LEU A 24 34.97 16.72 -0.71
CA LEU A 24 34.31 15.73 -1.56
C LEU A 24 34.21 14.37 -0.90
N ALA A 25 35.25 13.92 -0.20
CA ALA A 25 35.23 12.66 0.55
C ALA A 25 34.07 12.65 1.57
N LYS A 26 33.96 13.71 2.38
CA LYS A 26 32.87 13.84 3.37
C LYS A 26 31.48 13.86 2.72
N MET A 27 31.31 14.63 1.64
CA MET A 27 30.03 14.72 0.94
C MET A 27 29.65 13.39 0.30
N LEU A 28 30.62 12.67 -0.26
CA LEU A 28 30.42 11.36 -0.88
C LEU A 28 30.03 10.31 0.16
N ASP A 29 30.68 10.30 1.33
CA ASP A 29 30.34 9.39 2.41
C ASP A 29 28.92 9.66 2.95
N ALA A 30 28.57 10.94 3.17
CA ALA A 30 27.22 11.32 3.57
C ALA A 30 26.16 10.91 2.53
N SER A 31 26.45 11.10 1.24
CA SER A 31 25.53 10.73 0.15
C SER A 31 25.35 9.22 0.05
N ARG A 32 26.42 8.44 0.23
CA ARG A 32 26.36 6.97 0.26
C ARG A 32 25.50 6.46 1.40
N VAL A 33 25.65 7.00 2.60
CA VAL A 33 24.80 6.63 3.75
C VAL A 33 23.32 6.91 3.44
N LYS A 34 23.01 8.07 2.84
CA LYS A 34 21.64 8.39 2.41
C LYS A 34 21.11 7.43 1.36
N LEU A 35 21.90 7.09 0.34
CA LEU A 35 21.50 6.11 -0.68
C LEU A 35 21.24 4.74 -0.06
N THR A 36 22.13 4.23 0.78
CA THR A 36 21.96 2.94 1.46
C THR A 36 20.68 2.92 2.29
N SER A 37 20.42 3.99 3.06
CA SER A 37 19.18 4.11 3.84
C SER A 37 17.94 4.13 2.95
N ALA A 38 17.96 4.87 1.84
CA ALA A 38 16.85 4.90 0.89
C ALA A 38 16.63 3.54 0.21
N GLN A 39 17.70 2.82 -0.13
CA GLN A 39 17.63 1.46 -0.69
C GLN A 39 16.99 0.47 0.30
N GLU A 40 17.39 0.54 1.58
CA GLU A 40 16.82 -0.32 2.62
C GLU A 40 15.33 -0.03 2.84
N ILE A 41 14.94 1.25 2.90
CA ILE A 41 13.53 1.64 3.03
C ILE A 41 12.75 1.20 1.80
N ALA A 42 13.22 1.47 0.58
CA ALA A 42 12.55 1.04 -0.65
C ALA A 42 12.38 -0.49 -0.69
N GLN A 43 13.41 -1.25 -0.31
CA GLN A 43 13.34 -2.71 -0.28
C GLN A 43 12.30 -3.23 0.71
N THR A 44 12.20 -2.62 1.89
CA THR A 44 11.34 -3.10 2.99
C THR A 44 9.90 -2.59 2.89
N SER A 45 9.70 -1.37 2.38
CA SER A 45 8.39 -0.69 2.34
C SER A 45 7.73 -0.68 0.97
N VAL A 46 8.47 -0.77 -0.13
CA VAL A 46 7.88 -0.70 -1.48
C VAL A 46 8.00 -2.07 -2.17
N PHE A 47 9.22 -2.54 -2.40
CA PHE A 47 9.46 -3.74 -3.20
C PHE A 47 9.05 -5.04 -2.49
N ALA A 48 9.17 -5.12 -1.16
CA ALA A 48 8.65 -6.25 -0.40
C ALA A 48 7.12 -6.37 -0.47
N GLN A 49 6.41 -5.30 -0.84
CA GLN A 49 4.95 -5.27 -0.93
C GLN A 49 4.44 -5.62 -2.34
N THR A 50 5.29 -5.63 -3.36
CA THR A 50 4.89 -5.95 -4.76
C THR A 50 4.14 -7.29 -4.92
N PRO A 51 4.46 -8.38 -4.19
CA PRO A 51 3.68 -9.62 -4.27
C PRO A 51 2.20 -9.47 -3.89
N LEU A 52 1.83 -8.39 -3.18
CA LEU A 52 0.44 -8.07 -2.87
C LEU A 52 -0.42 -7.92 -4.12
N LEU A 53 0.15 -7.40 -5.22
CA LEU A 53 -0.55 -7.19 -6.47
C LEU A 53 -0.96 -8.54 -7.08
N ASP A 54 -0.07 -9.52 -7.07
CA ASP A 54 -0.34 -10.90 -7.51
C ASP A 54 -1.37 -11.58 -6.61
N GLU A 55 -1.28 -11.38 -5.30
CA GLU A 55 -2.28 -11.90 -4.35
C GLU A 55 -3.68 -11.34 -4.63
N LEU A 56 -3.78 -10.05 -4.96
CA LEU A 56 -5.04 -9.39 -5.27
C LEU A 56 -5.61 -9.90 -6.60
N ASN A 57 -4.77 -10.06 -7.62
CA ASN A 57 -5.15 -10.67 -8.90
C ASN A 57 -5.67 -12.09 -8.69
N HIS A 58 -5.03 -12.88 -7.84
CA HIS A 58 -5.51 -14.22 -7.52
C HIS A 58 -6.88 -14.21 -6.81
N VAL A 59 -7.13 -13.22 -5.93
CA VAL A 59 -8.46 -13.04 -5.34
C VAL A 59 -9.49 -12.69 -6.42
N PHE A 60 -9.15 -11.86 -7.40
CA PHE A 60 -10.02 -11.48 -8.51
C PHE A 60 -10.35 -12.67 -9.41
N GLU A 61 -9.38 -13.50 -9.76
CA GLU A 61 -9.60 -14.76 -10.50
C GLU A 61 -10.58 -15.69 -9.76
N ARG A 62 -10.45 -15.77 -8.43
CA ARG A 62 -11.37 -16.55 -7.61
C ARG A 62 -12.78 -15.97 -7.58
N LEU A 63 -12.92 -14.65 -7.57
CA LEU A 63 -14.22 -13.98 -7.66
C LEU A 63 -14.87 -14.21 -9.03
N GLN A 64 -14.09 -14.14 -10.12
CA GLN A 64 -14.57 -14.39 -11.48
C GLN A 64 -15.02 -15.84 -11.68
N SER A 65 -14.33 -16.80 -11.06
CA SER A 65 -14.71 -18.22 -11.14
C SER A 65 -15.84 -18.61 -10.17
N SER A 66 -16.26 -17.70 -9.28
CA SER A 66 -17.33 -17.96 -8.31
C SER A 66 -18.69 -17.52 -8.85
N ALA A 67 -19.43 -18.46 -9.44
CA ALA A 67 -20.78 -18.21 -9.94
C ALA A 67 -21.77 -17.85 -8.81
N VAL A 68 -22.66 -16.92 -9.10
CA VAL A 68 -23.73 -16.48 -8.21
C VAL A 68 -25.02 -17.22 -8.52
N ASP A 69 -25.72 -17.69 -7.50
CA ASP A 69 -27.04 -18.33 -7.69
C ASP A 69 -28.00 -17.32 -8.35
N PRO A 70 -28.59 -17.62 -9.52
CA PRO A 70 -29.54 -16.74 -10.20
C PRO A 70 -30.69 -16.30 -9.30
N GLN A 71 -31.12 -17.13 -8.35
CA GLN A 71 -32.19 -16.75 -7.40
C GLN A 71 -31.81 -15.59 -6.49
N MET A 72 -30.52 -15.36 -6.26
CA MET A 72 -30.00 -14.26 -5.45
C MET A 72 -29.86 -12.95 -6.24
N VAL A 73 -29.86 -13.03 -7.58
CA VAL A 73 -29.59 -11.90 -8.49
C VAL A 73 -30.77 -11.64 -9.44
N GLY A 74 -31.99 -11.83 -8.96
CA GLY A 74 -33.20 -11.52 -9.74
C GLY A 74 -33.42 -12.40 -10.97
N GLY A 75 -32.77 -13.57 -11.04
CA GLY A 75 -32.87 -14.51 -12.14
C GLY A 75 -31.84 -14.31 -13.26
N GLU A 76 -30.90 -13.37 -13.11
CA GLU A 76 -29.83 -13.17 -14.10
C GLU A 76 -28.89 -14.38 -14.13
N PRO A 77 -28.74 -15.07 -15.28
CA PRO A 77 -27.80 -16.18 -15.42
C PRO A 77 -26.36 -15.67 -15.55
N ASP A 78 -25.40 -16.56 -15.29
CA ASP A 78 -23.97 -16.37 -15.56
C ASP A 78 -23.29 -15.21 -14.81
N LYS A 79 -23.94 -14.65 -13.79
CA LYS A 79 -23.30 -13.70 -12.87
C LYS A 79 -22.29 -14.38 -11.98
N THR A 80 -21.21 -13.67 -11.71
CA THR A 80 -20.10 -14.07 -10.84
C THR A 80 -19.97 -13.07 -9.70
N LEU A 81 -19.24 -13.43 -8.64
CA LEU A 81 -18.98 -12.47 -7.55
C LEU A 81 -18.20 -11.25 -8.03
N PHE A 82 -17.44 -11.39 -9.11
CA PHE A 82 -16.67 -10.30 -9.70
C PHE A 82 -17.56 -9.21 -10.29
N ASP A 83 -18.77 -9.54 -10.77
CA ASP A 83 -19.71 -8.54 -11.31
C ASP A 83 -20.21 -7.53 -10.26
N PHE A 84 -19.96 -7.81 -8.97
CA PHE A 84 -20.32 -6.96 -7.84
C PHE A 84 -19.12 -6.20 -7.26
N VAL A 85 -17.97 -6.25 -7.94
CA VAL A 85 -16.72 -5.63 -7.52
C VAL A 85 -16.39 -4.46 -8.46
N ASP A 86 -15.95 -3.35 -7.87
CA ASP A 86 -15.41 -2.23 -8.63
C ASP A 86 -13.96 -2.53 -9.04
N ALA A 87 -13.82 -3.36 -10.07
CA ALA A 87 -12.53 -3.82 -10.55
C ALA A 87 -11.71 -2.70 -11.22
N GLU A 88 -12.37 -1.70 -11.82
CA GLU A 88 -11.70 -0.58 -12.49
C GLU A 88 -10.94 0.27 -11.46
N THR A 89 -11.58 0.62 -10.35
CA THR A 89 -10.92 1.38 -9.26
C THR A 89 -9.73 0.60 -8.71
N VAL A 90 -9.87 -0.70 -8.48
CA VAL A 90 -8.78 -1.52 -7.93
C VAL A 90 -7.62 -1.66 -8.93
N GLN A 91 -7.90 -1.83 -10.21
CA GLN A 91 -6.87 -1.86 -11.26
C GLN A 91 -6.13 -0.53 -11.35
N SER A 92 -6.83 0.60 -11.21
CA SER A 92 -6.21 1.92 -11.17
C SER A 92 -5.22 2.03 -10.01
N LEU A 93 -5.59 1.59 -8.81
CA LEU A 93 -4.70 1.60 -7.64
C LEU A 93 -3.51 0.65 -7.80
N GLN A 94 -3.70 -0.53 -8.41
CA GLN A 94 -2.60 -1.45 -8.72
C GLN A 94 -1.61 -0.83 -9.71
N GLN A 95 -2.12 -0.13 -10.73
CA GLN A 95 -1.29 0.57 -11.72
C GLN A 95 -0.50 1.72 -11.08
N GLU A 96 -1.16 2.52 -10.23
CA GLU A 96 -0.51 3.59 -9.47
C GLU A 96 0.61 3.03 -8.58
N ALA A 97 0.40 1.87 -7.93
CA ALA A 97 1.42 1.24 -7.09
C ALA A 97 2.63 0.75 -7.89
N LEU A 98 2.41 0.24 -9.11
CA LEU A 98 3.50 -0.12 -10.02
C LEU A 98 4.28 1.11 -10.51
N GLU A 99 3.57 2.20 -10.81
CA GLU A 99 4.18 3.46 -11.23
C GLU A 99 5.03 4.07 -10.12
N GLN A 100 4.52 4.12 -8.89
CA GLN A 100 5.29 4.60 -7.73
C GLN A 100 6.51 3.72 -7.45
N ALA A 101 6.38 2.38 -7.53
CA ALA A 101 7.52 1.48 -7.37
C ALA A 101 8.60 1.72 -8.43
N LYS A 102 8.19 1.97 -9.68
CA LYS A 102 9.10 2.29 -10.77
C LYS A 102 9.78 3.65 -10.58
N GLU A 103 9.04 4.67 -10.14
CA GLU A 103 9.61 5.99 -9.86
C GLU A 103 10.65 5.93 -8.73
N VAL A 104 10.39 5.14 -7.67
CA VAL A 104 11.40 4.85 -6.63
C VAL A 104 12.67 4.23 -7.23
N GLU A 105 12.52 3.25 -8.12
CA GLU A 105 13.66 2.61 -8.79
C GLU A 105 14.46 3.62 -9.64
N GLU A 106 13.77 4.49 -10.39
CA GLU A 106 14.40 5.54 -11.20
C GLU A 106 15.15 6.56 -10.32
N LEU A 107 14.57 6.99 -9.20
CA LEU A 107 15.21 7.89 -8.23
C LEU A 107 16.46 7.24 -7.60
N LEU A 108 16.38 5.97 -7.21
CA LEU A 108 17.54 5.21 -6.69
C LEU A 108 18.64 5.09 -7.75
N ALA A 109 18.29 4.79 -9.00
CA ALA A 109 19.24 4.70 -10.10
C ALA A 109 19.91 6.04 -10.40
N ALA A 110 19.16 7.14 -10.40
CA ALA A 110 19.68 8.49 -10.59
C ALA A 110 20.66 8.89 -9.48
N HIS A 111 20.30 8.63 -8.21
CA HIS A 111 21.16 8.89 -7.05
C HIS A 111 22.45 8.04 -7.11
N GLN A 112 22.33 6.74 -7.41
CA GLN A 112 23.47 5.85 -7.56
C GLN A 112 24.40 6.29 -8.70
N HIS A 113 23.82 6.71 -9.83
CA HIS A 113 24.58 7.25 -10.96
C HIS A 113 25.36 8.50 -10.55
N ALA A 114 24.72 9.47 -9.89
CA ALA A 114 25.37 10.69 -9.41
C ALA A 114 26.54 10.37 -8.47
N ILE A 115 26.36 9.46 -7.51
CA ILE A 115 27.43 9.00 -6.60
C ILE A 115 28.57 8.34 -7.37
N ALA A 116 28.28 7.51 -8.37
CA ALA A 116 29.30 6.86 -9.19
C ALA A 116 30.13 7.90 -9.98
N ARG A 117 29.48 8.93 -10.54
CA ARG A 117 30.16 10.03 -11.25
C ARG A 117 31.02 10.87 -10.30
N ILE A 118 30.51 11.26 -9.13
CA ILE A 118 31.28 11.99 -8.11
C ILE A 118 32.46 11.13 -7.63
N THR A 119 32.26 9.81 -7.44
CA THR A 119 33.34 8.89 -7.06
C THR A 119 34.45 8.86 -8.11
N ALA A 120 34.10 8.87 -9.40
CA ALA A 120 35.09 8.91 -10.48
C ALA A 120 35.88 10.23 -10.49
N ILE A 121 35.21 11.37 -10.28
CA ILE A 121 35.86 12.69 -10.16
C ILE A 121 36.77 12.75 -8.93
N TYR A 122 36.31 12.23 -7.78
CA TYR A 122 37.12 12.14 -6.57
C TYR A 122 38.38 11.30 -6.77
N ARG A 123 38.27 10.16 -7.47
CA ARG A 123 39.44 9.34 -7.83
C ARG A 123 40.40 10.11 -8.73
N PHE A 124 39.88 10.85 -9.73
CA PHE A 124 40.70 11.72 -10.55
C PHE A 124 41.46 12.74 -9.69
N PHE A 125 40.79 13.41 -8.73
CA PHE A 125 41.43 14.37 -7.83
C PHE A 125 42.57 13.75 -7.01
N ARG A 126 42.41 12.50 -6.60
CA ARG A 126 43.45 11.75 -5.87
C ARG A 126 44.65 11.35 -6.72
N THR A 127 44.51 11.21 -8.04
CA THR A 127 45.64 10.81 -8.90
C THR A 127 46.79 11.81 -8.85
N PHE A 128 46.50 13.10 -8.62
CA PHE A 128 47.53 14.12 -8.48
C PHE A 128 48.38 13.91 -7.22
N ASP A 129 47.73 13.68 -6.07
CA ASP A 129 48.40 13.39 -4.80
C ASP A 129 49.21 12.09 -4.89
N GLU A 130 48.67 11.06 -5.55
CA GLU A 130 49.37 9.78 -5.74
C GLU A 130 50.61 9.89 -6.65
N THR A 131 50.53 10.76 -7.67
CA THR A 131 51.61 10.93 -8.65
C THR A 131 52.69 11.90 -8.17
N HIS A 132 52.29 13.00 -7.52
CA HIS A 132 53.16 14.12 -7.18
C HIS A 132 53.31 14.38 -5.68
N GLY A 133 52.63 13.62 -4.81
CA GLY A 133 52.66 13.84 -3.35
C GLY A 133 54.07 13.78 -2.75
N ARG A 134 54.93 12.88 -3.26
CA ARG A 134 56.33 12.81 -2.82
C ARG A 134 57.15 14.04 -3.22
N ASP A 135 56.95 14.55 -4.43
CA ASP A 135 57.63 15.75 -4.92
C ASP A 135 57.14 16.99 -4.13
N MET A 136 55.85 17.02 -3.79
CA MET A 136 55.24 18.03 -2.93
C MET A 136 55.77 18.00 -1.50
N ASP A 137 55.88 16.82 -0.90
CA ASP A 137 56.42 16.64 0.44
C ASP A 137 57.89 17.09 0.52
N ALA A 138 58.68 16.87 -0.53
CA ALA A 138 60.03 17.39 -0.62
C ALA A 138 60.07 18.92 -0.67
N LEU A 139 59.13 19.55 -1.37
CA LEU A 139 58.97 21.02 -1.48
C LEU A 139 58.40 21.69 -0.23
N ILE A 140 57.65 20.95 0.61
CA ILE A 140 57.00 21.45 1.83
C ILE A 140 57.85 21.13 3.07
N GLY A 141 58.43 19.93 3.14
CA GLY A 141 59.24 19.45 4.26
C GLY A 141 60.56 20.19 4.42
N GLU A 142 61.03 20.83 3.36
CA GLU A 142 62.11 21.79 3.42
C GLU A 142 61.56 23.21 3.62
N GLN A 143 61.39 23.61 4.89
CA GLN A 143 61.75 24.97 5.30
C GLN A 143 63.26 25.17 5.11
N ARG A 144 63.78 24.94 3.89
CA ARG A 144 65.14 25.29 3.54
C ARG A 144 65.23 26.80 3.67
N ASP A 145 66.23 27.24 4.42
CA ASP A 145 66.67 28.63 4.43
C ASP A 145 66.52 29.22 3.03
N VAL A 146 65.60 30.18 2.90
CA VAL A 146 65.26 30.90 1.65
C VAL A 146 66.51 31.56 1.01
N ALA A 147 67.65 31.52 1.72
CA ALA A 147 68.96 32.00 1.32
C ALA A 147 69.78 31.02 0.45
N ARG A 148 69.41 29.73 0.29
CA ARG A 148 70.12 28.84 -0.65
C ARG A 148 69.60 29.00 -2.07
N ILE A 149 70.50 29.35 -2.99
CA ILE A 149 70.22 29.38 -4.42
C ILE A 149 69.93 27.93 -4.85
N PRO A 150 68.76 27.63 -5.43
CA PRO A 150 68.44 26.29 -5.94
C PRO A 150 69.45 25.86 -6.99
N SER A 151 69.77 24.57 -7.05
CA SER A 151 70.48 24.04 -8.21
C SER A 151 69.59 24.15 -9.46
N ASP A 152 70.21 24.13 -10.65
CA ASP A 152 69.49 24.19 -11.92
C ASP A 152 68.47 23.02 -12.04
N ASP A 153 68.87 21.82 -11.58
CA ASP A 153 68.02 20.63 -11.52
C ASP A 153 66.80 20.81 -10.58
N GLU A 154 66.96 21.50 -9.45
CA GLU A 154 65.86 21.81 -8.52
C GLU A 154 64.89 22.82 -9.13
N ALA A 155 65.41 23.82 -9.86
CA ALA A 155 64.58 24.79 -10.55
C ALA A 155 63.73 24.14 -11.66
N GLU A 156 64.32 23.22 -12.45
CA GLU A 156 63.61 22.49 -13.50
C GLU A 156 62.52 21.55 -12.92
N ALA A 157 62.79 20.90 -11.80
CA ALA A 157 61.81 20.04 -11.12
C ALA A 157 60.60 20.85 -10.60
N VAL A 158 60.83 22.03 -10.03
CA VAL A 158 59.78 22.94 -9.56
C VAL A 158 58.93 23.46 -10.71
N GLU A 159 59.54 23.77 -11.86
CA GLU A 159 58.82 24.23 -13.05
C GLU A 159 57.92 23.13 -13.63
N LYS A 160 58.44 21.91 -13.80
CA LYS A 160 57.63 20.76 -14.26
C LYS A 160 56.45 20.46 -13.35
N LEU A 161 56.66 20.54 -12.04
CA LEU A 161 55.60 20.32 -11.07
C LEU A 161 54.56 21.45 -11.08
N TYR A 162 55.00 22.69 -11.28
CA TYR A 162 54.10 23.82 -11.47
C TYR A 162 53.23 23.64 -12.72
N ASP A 163 53.81 23.27 -13.85
CA ASP A 163 53.06 23.03 -15.09
C ASP A 163 52.05 21.90 -14.92
N ALA A 164 52.45 20.81 -14.25
CA ALA A 164 51.55 19.70 -13.91
C ALA A 164 50.40 20.16 -13.00
N ALA A 165 50.70 20.95 -11.96
CA ALA A 165 49.70 21.48 -11.04
C ALA A 165 48.71 22.42 -11.73
N VAL A 166 49.19 23.31 -12.60
CA VAL A 166 48.34 24.23 -13.37
C VAL A 166 47.45 23.47 -14.35
N SER A 167 48.01 22.52 -15.11
CA SER A 167 47.23 21.68 -16.02
C SER A 167 46.13 20.91 -15.28
N PHE A 168 46.48 20.32 -14.14
CA PHE A 168 45.54 19.58 -13.31
C PHE A 168 44.44 20.48 -12.73
N PHE A 169 44.81 21.71 -12.32
CA PHE A 169 43.85 22.68 -11.80
C PHE A 169 42.80 23.07 -12.86
N VAL A 170 43.18 23.21 -14.13
CA VAL A 170 42.23 23.48 -15.22
C VAL A 170 41.24 22.33 -15.39
N ASP A 171 41.70 21.08 -15.36
CA ASP A 171 40.82 19.91 -15.43
C ASP A 171 39.88 19.82 -14.21
N MET A 172 40.40 20.17 -13.02
CA MET A 172 39.62 20.25 -11.79
C MET A 172 38.47 21.29 -11.88
N GLU A 173 38.71 22.46 -12.46
CA GLU A 173 37.66 23.47 -12.69
C GLU A 173 36.57 22.97 -13.66
N GLN A 174 36.93 22.14 -14.64
CA GLN A 174 35.93 21.51 -15.51
C GLN A 174 35.09 20.50 -14.73
N CYS A 175 35.73 19.70 -13.87
CA CYS A 175 35.06 18.76 -12.97
C CYS A 175 34.09 19.45 -12.00
N ASP A 176 34.40 20.65 -11.51
CA ASP A 176 33.54 21.39 -10.56
C ASP A 176 32.12 21.62 -11.11
N ARG A 177 31.98 21.88 -12.41
CA ARG A 177 30.66 22.06 -13.05
C ARG A 177 29.83 20.78 -13.00
N PHE A 178 30.46 19.64 -13.25
CA PHE A 178 29.81 18.33 -13.17
C PHE A 178 29.51 17.94 -11.72
N LEU A 179 30.41 18.24 -10.78
CA LEU A 179 30.19 18.02 -9.36
C LEU A 179 28.96 18.78 -8.86
N LEU A 180 28.84 20.07 -9.22
CA LEU A 180 27.68 20.87 -8.86
C LEU A 180 26.39 20.24 -9.39
N GLN A 181 26.36 19.86 -10.67
CA GLN A 181 25.21 19.20 -11.28
C GLN A 181 24.81 17.92 -10.53
N HIS A 182 25.78 17.04 -10.24
CA HIS A 182 25.51 15.77 -9.55
C HIS A 182 25.08 15.97 -8.10
N PHE A 183 25.65 16.94 -7.38
CA PHE A 183 25.19 17.27 -6.02
C PHE A 183 23.80 17.90 -6.02
N THR A 184 23.46 18.74 -7.00
CA THR A 184 22.10 19.22 -7.19
C THR A 184 21.14 18.04 -7.39
N THR A 185 21.46 17.10 -8.28
CA THR A 185 20.65 15.88 -8.44
C THR A 185 20.45 15.12 -7.13
N ILE A 186 21.50 14.91 -6.33
CA ILE A 186 21.39 14.21 -5.04
C ILE A 186 20.50 14.99 -4.05
N ASN A 187 20.68 16.31 -3.98
CA ASN A 187 19.90 17.17 -3.08
C ASN A 187 18.43 17.27 -3.49
N ASP A 188 18.15 17.20 -4.79
CA ASP A 188 16.79 17.22 -5.32
C ASP A 188 16.12 15.87 -5.07
N VAL A 189 16.80 14.74 -5.30
CA VAL A 189 16.23 13.39 -5.10
C VAL A 189 15.88 13.10 -3.64
N TYR A 190 16.65 13.62 -2.68
CA TYR A 190 16.49 13.22 -1.28
C TYR A 190 15.12 13.57 -0.66
N PRO A 191 14.59 14.81 -0.78
CA PRO A 191 13.23 15.12 -0.34
C PRO A 191 12.15 14.31 -1.06
N HIS A 192 12.38 13.89 -2.31
CA HIS A 192 11.41 13.11 -3.06
C HIS A 192 11.25 11.70 -2.47
N TYR A 193 12.30 11.11 -1.87
CA TYR A 193 12.17 9.84 -1.17
C TYR A 193 11.14 9.87 -0.04
N GLU A 194 11.16 10.92 0.79
CA GLU A 194 10.25 10.98 1.94
C GLU A 194 8.79 11.02 1.50
N VAL A 195 8.50 11.79 0.43
CA VAL A 195 7.16 11.91 -0.13
C VAL A 195 6.73 10.59 -0.76
N ILE A 196 7.51 10.06 -1.70
CA ILE A 196 7.13 8.86 -2.45
C ILE A 196 7.04 7.62 -1.56
N PHE A 197 7.88 7.49 -0.53
CA PHE A 197 7.78 6.38 0.41
C PHE A 197 6.52 6.47 1.26
N ALA A 198 6.12 7.67 1.69
CA ALA A 198 4.88 7.86 2.42
C ALA A 198 3.64 7.54 1.56
N GLU A 199 3.64 8.02 0.31
CA GLU A 199 2.56 7.77 -0.65
C GLU A 199 2.46 6.28 -1.00
N ALA A 200 3.58 5.63 -1.32
CA ALA A 200 3.61 4.19 -1.60
C ALA A 200 3.13 3.36 -0.40
N GLN A 201 3.55 3.73 0.81
CA GLN A 201 3.11 3.03 2.02
C GLN A 201 1.59 3.10 2.19
N LEU A 202 0.99 4.29 2.03
CA LEU A 202 -0.45 4.47 2.13
C LEU A 202 -1.20 3.66 1.06
N LEU A 203 -0.71 3.71 -0.18
CA LEU A 203 -1.31 3.00 -1.30
C LEU A 203 -1.27 1.47 -1.12
N PHE A 204 -0.13 0.92 -0.71
CA PHE A 204 -0.05 -0.52 -0.43
C PHE A 204 -0.87 -0.94 0.80
N ASP A 205 -1.03 -0.06 1.80
CA ASP A 205 -1.91 -0.33 2.94
C ASP A 205 -3.39 -0.38 2.51
N GLU A 206 -3.80 0.49 1.58
CA GLU A 206 -5.14 0.47 0.98
C GLU A 206 -5.37 -0.80 0.16
N LEU A 207 -4.42 -1.15 -0.73
CA LEU A 207 -4.49 -2.39 -1.52
C LEU A 207 -4.55 -3.64 -0.62
N ARG A 208 -3.85 -3.61 0.52
CA ARG A 208 -3.89 -4.71 1.50
C ARG A 208 -5.28 -4.83 2.13
N SER A 209 -5.86 -3.69 2.51
CA SER A 209 -7.22 -3.63 3.04
C SER A 209 -8.23 -4.19 2.03
N LEU A 210 -8.13 -3.78 0.76
CA LEU A 210 -8.98 -4.27 -0.33
C LEU A 210 -8.84 -5.79 -0.53
N ARG A 211 -7.62 -6.31 -0.57
CA ARG A 211 -7.37 -7.74 -0.66
C ARG A 211 -8.07 -8.50 0.46
N ASP A 212 -7.91 -8.04 1.70
CA ASP A 212 -8.48 -8.71 2.87
C ASP A 212 -10.01 -8.61 2.89
N PHE A 213 -10.55 -7.46 2.48
CA PHE A 213 -11.98 -7.27 2.27
C PHE A 213 -12.54 -8.27 1.24
N TYR A 214 -11.92 -8.40 0.06
CA TYR A 214 -12.40 -9.32 -0.99
C TYR A 214 -12.23 -10.79 -0.63
N ARG A 215 -11.17 -11.15 0.12
CA ARG A 215 -11.04 -12.50 0.71
C ARG A 215 -12.19 -12.79 1.67
N GLN A 216 -12.53 -11.83 2.52
CA GLN A 216 -13.63 -11.97 3.46
C GLN A 216 -14.98 -12.01 2.75
N PHE A 217 -15.19 -11.19 1.71
CA PHE A 217 -16.39 -11.21 0.88
C PHE A 217 -16.62 -12.60 0.28
N LEU A 218 -15.58 -13.20 -0.32
CA LEU A 218 -15.64 -14.54 -0.89
C LEU A 218 -15.98 -15.60 0.18
N ALA A 219 -15.32 -15.56 1.34
CA ALA A 219 -15.59 -16.48 2.44
C ALA A 219 -17.02 -16.33 2.99
N SER A 220 -17.50 -15.09 3.13
CA SER A 220 -18.85 -14.78 3.57
C SER A 220 -19.88 -15.29 2.57
N TYR A 221 -19.65 -15.13 1.26
CA TYR A 221 -20.55 -15.64 0.24
C TYR A 221 -20.71 -17.16 0.30
N GLN A 222 -19.63 -17.91 0.55
CA GLN A 222 -19.69 -19.37 0.71
C GLN A 222 -20.63 -19.81 1.85
N SER A 223 -20.82 -18.97 2.87
CA SER A 223 -21.73 -19.26 3.98
C SER A 223 -23.21 -18.96 3.66
N VAL A 224 -23.50 -18.18 2.61
CA VAL A 224 -24.86 -17.71 2.32
C VAL A 224 -25.80 -18.86 2.00
N ASN A 225 -25.36 -19.86 1.22
CA ASN A 225 -26.20 -21.00 0.87
C ASN A 225 -26.64 -21.81 2.10
N ALA A 226 -25.75 -22.01 3.07
CA ALA A 226 -26.09 -22.68 4.32
C ALA A 226 -27.12 -21.87 5.13
N GLU A 227 -26.97 -20.54 5.15
CA GLU A 227 -27.91 -19.65 5.83
C GLU A 227 -29.28 -19.62 5.14
N LEU A 228 -29.33 -19.56 3.81
CA LEU A 228 -30.58 -19.62 3.04
C LEU A 228 -31.30 -20.95 3.26
N LEU A 229 -30.57 -22.06 3.24
CA LEU A 229 -31.13 -23.39 3.54
C LEU A 229 -31.69 -23.44 4.97
N ARG A 230 -30.96 -22.90 5.95
CA ARG A 230 -31.42 -22.81 7.34
C ARG A 230 -32.75 -22.05 7.44
N ARG A 231 -32.86 -20.90 6.77
CA ARG A 231 -34.10 -20.09 6.73
C ARG A 231 -35.26 -20.87 6.10
N LYS A 232 -35.03 -21.52 4.96
CA LYS A 232 -36.03 -22.35 4.29
C LYS A 232 -36.53 -23.51 5.18
N GLN A 233 -35.62 -24.17 5.90
CA GLN A 233 -35.99 -25.23 6.83
C GLN A 233 -36.81 -24.70 8.01
N TYR A 234 -36.44 -23.53 8.55
CA TYR A 234 -37.22 -22.88 9.60
C TYR A 234 -38.62 -22.53 9.11
N GLU A 235 -38.77 -21.89 7.95
CA GLU A 235 -40.06 -21.55 7.36
C GLU A 235 -40.93 -22.79 7.11
N SER A 236 -40.34 -23.88 6.62
CA SER A 236 -41.04 -25.15 6.43
C SER A 236 -41.56 -25.73 7.74
N ARG A 237 -40.76 -25.70 8.82
CA ARG A 237 -41.17 -26.19 10.15
C ARG A 237 -42.28 -25.32 10.75
N VAL A 238 -42.17 -24.00 10.62
CA VAL A 238 -43.21 -23.07 11.09
C VAL A 238 -44.51 -23.30 10.33
N SER A 239 -44.44 -23.47 9.00
CA SER A 239 -45.61 -23.76 8.17
C SER A 239 -46.29 -25.07 8.57
N GLN A 240 -45.51 -26.12 8.78
CA GLN A 240 -46.02 -27.41 9.26
C GLN A 240 -46.70 -27.30 10.63
N LEU A 241 -46.10 -26.56 11.57
CA LEU A 241 -46.70 -26.33 12.88
C LEU A 241 -48.04 -25.57 12.80
N ILE A 242 -48.12 -24.56 11.92
CA ILE A 242 -49.36 -23.81 11.70
C ILE A 242 -50.45 -24.73 11.13
N GLU A 243 -50.12 -25.57 10.14
CA GLU A 243 -51.04 -26.53 9.54
C GLU A 243 -51.55 -27.56 10.57
N ASP A 244 -50.63 -28.14 11.35
CA ASP A 244 -50.96 -29.07 12.44
C ASP A 244 -51.88 -28.42 13.48
N THR A 245 -51.60 -27.16 13.84
CA THR A 245 -52.38 -26.42 14.85
C THR A 245 -53.75 -26.07 14.32
N THR A 246 -53.85 -25.64 13.05
CA THR A 246 -55.12 -25.34 12.38
C THR A 246 -55.99 -26.61 12.29
N THR A 247 -55.39 -27.74 11.95
CA THR A 247 -56.07 -29.05 11.92
C THR A 247 -56.59 -29.44 13.31
N LYS A 248 -55.78 -29.27 14.36
CA LYS A 248 -56.20 -29.53 15.75
C LYS A 248 -57.33 -28.62 16.21
N LEU A 249 -57.28 -27.32 15.89
CA LEU A 249 -58.34 -26.37 16.20
C LEU A 249 -59.65 -26.73 15.49
N ALA A 250 -59.58 -27.13 14.22
CA ALA A 250 -60.74 -27.58 13.47
C ALA A 250 -61.36 -28.86 14.07
N ALA A 251 -60.54 -29.82 14.48
CA ALA A 251 -61.01 -31.04 15.13
C ALA A 251 -61.68 -30.76 16.49
N LEU A 252 -61.13 -29.84 17.30
CA LEU A 252 -61.73 -29.42 18.57
C LEU A 252 -63.08 -28.70 18.35
N ALA A 253 -63.16 -27.83 17.35
CA ALA A 253 -64.41 -27.14 17.00
C ALA A 253 -65.50 -28.14 16.57
N GLN A 254 -65.17 -29.10 15.71
CA GLN A 254 -66.09 -30.17 15.30
C GLN A 254 -66.57 -31.03 16.48
N HIS A 255 -65.66 -31.35 17.41
CA HIS A 255 -66.02 -32.11 18.61
C HIS A 255 -66.97 -31.34 19.53
N GLU A 256 -66.70 -30.05 19.78
CA GLU A 256 -67.59 -29.19 20.56
C GLU A 256 -68.96 -29.03 19.91
N ASP A 257 -69.03 -28.85 18.58
CA ASP A 257 -70.28 -28.82 17.84
C ASP A 257 -71.07 -30.13 17.99
N ALA A 258 -70.40 -31.27 17.87
CA ALA A 258 -71.03 -32.58 18.06
C ALA A 258 -71.59 -32.74 19.48
N MET A 259 -70.82 -32.36 20.51
CA MET A 259 -71.27 -32.42 21.91
C MET A 259 -72.44 -31.47 22.17
N ARG A 260 -72.41 -30.24 21.62
CA ARG A 260 -73.52 -29.28 21.74
C ARG A 260 -74.78 -29.77 21.03
N ASN A 261 -74.64 -30.38 19.86
CA ASN A 261 -75.78 -30.92 19.12
C ASN A 261 -76.41 -32.10 19.86
N LEU A 262 -75.59 -33.03 20.37
CA LEU A 262 -76.07 -34.14 21.20
C LEU A 262 -76.83 -33.63 22.44
N PHE A 263 -76.24 -32.68 23.17
CA PHE A 263 -76.91 -32.07 24.33
C PHE A 263 -78.24 -31.40 23.94
N ARG A 264 -78.28 -30.69 22.80
CA ARG A 264 -79.51 -30.06 22.31
C ARG A 264 -80.58 -31.10 21.98
N GLU A 265 -80.22 -32.17 21.30
CA GLU A 265 -81.14 -33.27 20.95
C GLU A 265 -81.75 -33.92 22.20
N GLU A 266 -80.93 -34.17 23.22
CA GLU A 266 -81.36 -34.86 24.44
C GLU A 266 -82.16 -33.95 25.39
N HIS A 267 -81.77 -32.68 25.52
CA HIS A 267 -82.24 -31.81 26.62
C HIS A 267 -82.97 -30.54 26.18
N ALA A 268 -82.77 -30.01 24.96
CA ALA A 268 -83.27 -28.67 24.61
C ALA A 268 -84.79 -28.54 24.70
N ARG A 269 -85.53 -29.61 24.41
CA ARG A 269 -87.01 -29.61 24.50
C ARG A 269 -87.55 -29.35 25.92
N PHE A 270 -86.73 -29.57 26.95
CA PHE A 270 -87.10 -29.40 28.35
C PHE A 270 -86.58 -28.08 28.96
N LEU A 271 -85.78 -27.32 28.22
CA LEU A 271 -85.14 -26.10 28.70
C LEU A 271 -85.71 -24.88 27.97
N PRO A 272 -86.32 -23.91 28.66
CA PRO A 272 -86.73 -22.66 28.03
C PRO A 272 -85.50 -21.91 27.55
N SER A 273 -85.57 -21.33 26.35
CA SER A 273 -84.45 -20.61 25.71
C SER A 273 -83.89 -19.45 26.54
N THR A 274 -84.67 -18.92 27.47
CA THR A 274 -84.30 -17.80 28.36
C THR A 274 -83.38 -18.22 29.51
N LEU A 275 -83.25 -19.51 29.82
CA LEU A 275 -82.48 -19.98 30.98
C LEU A 275 -80.96 -19.83 30.78
N CYS A 276 -80.47 -20.08 29.56
CA CYS A 276 -79.05 -19.97 29.23
C CYS A 276 -78.87 -19.70 27.72
N PRO A 277 -78.81 -18.42 27.31
CA PRO A 277 -78.63 -18.03 25.91
C PRO A 277 -77.36 -18.62 25.28
N GLN A 278 -76.32 -18.87 26.09
CA GLN A 278 -75.03 -19.39 25.64
C GLN A 278 -75.14 -20.79 25.00
N ILE A 279 -76.16 -21.59 25.36
CA ILE A 279 -76.41 -22.91 24.75
C ILE A 279 -76.79 -22.78 23.27
N GLN A 280 -77.32 -21.64 22.84
CA GLN A 280 -77.71 -21.37 21.45
C GLN A 280 -76.61 -20.73 20.61
N ASN A 281 -75.56 -20.20 21.24
CA ASN A 281 -74.47 -19.55 20.51
C ASN A 281 -73.60 -20.58 19.78
N ALA A 282 -73.10 -20.22 18.61
CA ALA A 282 -72.05 -20.99 17.93
C ALA A 282 -70.77 -21.02 18.79
N PRO A 283 -69.94 -22.08 18.70
CA PRO A 283 -68.64 -22.09 19.36
C PRO A 283 -67.74 -20.98 18.81
N SER A 284 -66.82 -20.50 19.65
CA SER A 284 -65.82 -19.53 19.25
C SER A 284 -64.92 -20.10 18.16
N THR A 285 -64.61 -19.29 17.14
CA THR A 285 -63.66 -19.64 16.08
C THR A 285 -62.32 -18.97 16.34
N TYR A 286 -61.24 -19.68 16.05
CA TYR A 286 -59.87 -19.20 16.19
C TYR A 286 -59.16 -19.24 14.84
N VAL A 287 -58.43 -18.18 14.50
CA VAL A 287 -57.68 -18.06 13.24
C VAL A 287 -56.25 -17.66 13.56
N ILE A 288 -55.28 -18.35 12.94
CA ILE A 288 -53.86 -17.99 13.01
C ILE A 288 -53.57 -17.02 11.87
N LEU A 289 -53.13 -15.81 12.21
CA LEU A 289 -52.79 -14.77 11.24
C LEU A 289 -51.27 -14.59 11.19
N ARG A 290 -50.70 -14.61 9.99
CA ARG A 290 -49.32 -14.20 9.76
C ARG A 290 -49.29 -12.67 9.72
N THR A 291 -48.55 -12.05 10.63
CA THR A 291 -48.27 -10.62 10.59
C THR A 291 -46.98 -10.40 9.81
N ASP A 292 -47.07 -9.89 8.58
CA ASP A 292 -45.89 -9.38 7.89
C ASP A 292 -45.56 -7.99 8.47
N ASP A 293 -44.33 -7.77 8.94
CA ASP A 293 -43.86 -6.58 9.67
C ASP A 293 -43.94 -5.24 8.87
N LYS A 294 -44.53 -5.21 7.67
CA LYS A 294 -44.58 -3.99 6.84
C LYS A 294 -45.65 -2.98 7.28
N THR A 295 -46.58 -3.33 8.17
CA THR A 295 -47.75 -2.49 8.49
C THR A 295 -47.57 -1.60 9.72
N THR A 296 -46.53 -1.80 10.54
CA THR A 296 -46.35 -1.05 11.81
C THR A 296 -45.63 0.30 11.67
N ALA A 297 -45.16 0.68 10.47
CA ALA A 297 -44.49 1.96 10.25
C ALA A 297 -45.42 3.14 9.89
N SER A 298 -46.70 2.91 9.55
CA SER A 298 -47.61 3.99 9.10
C SER A 298 -48.52 4.57 10.18
N GLU A 299 -48.56 4.01 11.40
CA GLU A 299 -49.48 4.44 12.47
C GLU A 299 -48.84 5.33 13.56
N LYS A 300 -47.61 5.81 13.37
CA LYS A 300 -46.95 6.78 14.28
C LYS A 300 -46.67 8.15 13.67
N ALA A 301 -47.46 8.55 12.67
CA ALA A 301 -47.45 9.91 12.14
C ALA A 301 -48.88 10.46 12.05
N GLN A 302 -49.48 10.72 13.21
CA GLN A 302 -50.58 11.66 13.38
C GLN A 302 -50.55 12.25 14.80
#